data_AF-A0A7X8HX02-F1
#
_entry.id   AF-A0A7X8HX02-F1
#
_cell.length_a   1.000
_cell.length_b   1.000
_cell.length_c   1.000
_cell.angle_alpha   90.00
_cell.angle_beta   90.00
_cell.angle_gamma   90.00
#
_symmetry.space_group_name_H-M   'P 1'
#
loop_
_entity.id
_entity.type
_entity.pdbx_description
1 polymer ?
#
loop_
_entity_poly.entity_id
_entity_poly.type
_entity_poly.pdbx_seq_one_letter_code
_entity_poly.pdbx_strand_id
1 'polypeptide(L)'
;MAEVRLKPHFERAQVSYPPQEIVFLATKEEKELELWARDHGDFTFIRSYPIREASGGPGPKLREGDKQVPEGIYRITHLNPNSQFHLSMRIDYPNSYDLMRAAKEGRSNLGGDIFIHGKAASTGCLAVGDIAVEELFVLVNKVGPERASVVIAPHDPRRQPLDGFANNLPRWAVELYGDISREFAKYPKRDSDI
;
A
#
# COMPACT_ATOMS: atom_id res chain seq x y z
N MET A 1 -2.04 17.95 15.61
CA MET A 1 -2.70 18.29 14.34
C MET A 1 -3.16 17.05 13.57
N ALA A 2 -2.29 16.08 13.26
CA ALA A 2 -2.65 14.83 12.58
C ALA A 2 -3.82 14.07 13.25
N GLU A 3 -3.73 13.81 14.57
CA GLU A 3 -4.81 13.12 15.29
C GLU A 3 -6.15 13.85 15.22
N VAL A 4 -6.13 15.19 15.28
CA VAL A 4 -7.35 16.02 15.23
C VAL A 4 -8.06 15.85 13.88
N ARG A 5 -7.29 15.68 12.79
CA ARG A 5 -7.85 15.43 11.46
C ARG A 5 -8.35 13.99 11.30
N LEU A 6 -7.71 13.03 11.97
CA LEU A 6 -7.95 11.62 11.75
C LEU A 6 -9.06 11.03 12.65
N LYS A 7 -9.12 11.41 13.93
CA LYS A 7 -10.10 10.90 14.90
C LYS A 7 -11.57 10.99 14.45
N PRO A 8 -12.04 12.09 13.83
CA PRO A 8 -13.43 12.16 13.37
C PRO A 8 -13.81 11.11 12.31
N HIS A 9 -12.83 10.55 11.59
CA HIS A 9 -13.08 9.44 10.65
C HIS A 9 -13.29 8.11 11.37
N PHE A 10 -12.48 7.85 12.40
CA PHE A 10 -12.62 6.68 13.25
C PHE A 10 -13.94 6.69 14.04
N GLU A 11 -14.32 7.85 14.60
CA GLU A 11 -15.60 8.02 15.30
C GLU A 11 -16.79 7.72 14.39
N ARG A 12 -16.79 8.22 13.15
CA ARG A 12 -17.84 7.95 12.16
C ARG A 12 -17.89 6.48 11.74
N ALA A 13 -16.73 5.84 11.62
CA ALA A 13 -16.61 4.42 11.30
C ALA A 13 -16.90 3.50 12.49
N GLN A 14 -17.11 4.04 13.69
CA GLN A 14 -17.29 3.28 14.92
C GLN A 14 -16.13 2.32 15.23
N VAL A 15 -14.91 2.74 14.90
CA VAL A 15 -13.65 2.01 15.20
C VAL A 15 -12.85 2.82 16.22
N SER A 16 -12.21 2.15 17.18
CA SER A 16 -11.39 2.81 18.20
C SER A 16 -10.17 3.54 17.59
N TYR A 17 -9.68 4.57 18.29
CA TYR A 17 -8.43 5.24 17.94
C TYR A 17 -7.43 5.21 19.12
N PRO A 18 -6.27 4.53 19.00
CA PRO A 18 -5.87 3.72 17.85
C PRO A 18 -6.70 2.41 17.75
N PRO A 19 -6.88 1.87 16.52
CA PRO A 19 -7.50 0.56 16.31
C PRO A 19 -6.53 -0.58 16.68
N GLN A 20 -7.00 -1.83 16.63
CA GLN A 20 -6.12 -2.99 16.80
C GLN A 20 -5.26 -3.26 15.56
N GLU A 21 -5.83 -3.15 14.36
CA GLU A 21 -5.13 -3.41 13.11
C GLU A 21 -5.53 -2.39 12.04
N ILE A 22 -4.59 -2.12 11.13
CA ILE A 22 -4.82 -1.25 9.96
C ILE A 22 -4.25 -1.86 8.69
N VAL A 23 -4.91 -1.53 7.58
CA VAL A 23 -4.47 -1.92 6.23
C VAL A 23 -4.55 -0.72 5.30
N PHE A 24 -3.51 -0.56 4.50
CA PHE A 24 -3.47 0.40 3.41
C PHE A 24 -3.67 -0.33 2.09
N LEU A 25 -4.72 0.00 1.33
CA LEU A 25 -4.92 -0.49 -0.03
C LEU A 25 -4.50 0.61 -1.01
N ALA A 26 -3.42 0.39 -1.74
CA ALA A 26 -2.90 1.31 -2.73
C ALA A 26 -3.26 0.80 -4.13
N THR A 27 -3.91 1.64 -4.94
CA THR A 27 -4.13 1.37 -6.35
C THR A 27 -3.42 2.42 -7.19
N LYS A 28 -2.57 1.95 -8.11
CA LYS A 28 -1.64 2.81 -8.86
C LYS A 28 -2.33 3.63 -9.94
N GLU A 29 -3.29 3.02 -10.66
CA GLU A 29 -4.03 3.66 -11.75
C GLU A 29 -5.02 4.71 -11.23
N GLU A 30 -5.81 4.39 -10.21
CA GLU A 30 -6.74 5.36 -9.60
C GLU A 30 -6.01 6.38 -8.72
N LYS A 31 -4.72 6.16 -8.43
CA LYS A 31 -3.93 7.00 -7.53
C LYS A 31 -4.62 7.18 -6.19
N GLU A 32 -5.11 6.10 -5.59
CA GLU A 32 -5.85 6.11 -4.33
C GLU A 32 -5.15 5.20 -3.30
N LEU A 33 -5.07 5.70 -2.06
CA LEU A 33 -4.64 4.94 -0.89
C LEU A 33 -5.78 4.91 0.13
N GLU A 34 -6.46 3.78 0.24
CA GLU A 34 -7.51 3.57 1.23
C GLU A 34 -6.91 3.14 2.57
N LEU A 35 -7.38 3.73 3.68
CA LEU A 35 -7.13 3.28 5.03
C LEU A 35 -8.34 2.50 5.54
N TRP A 36 -8.08 1.24 5.91
CA TRP A 36 -9.00 0.34 6.56
C TRP A 36 -8.50 0.03 7.97
N ALA A 37 -9.42 -0.11 8.92
CA ALA A 37 -9.08 -0.44 10.30
C ALA A 37 -10.11 -1.36 10.95
N ARG A 38 -9.70 -2.05 12.01
CA ARG A 38 -10.60 -2.83 12.87
C ARG A 38 -10.13 -2.88 14.31
N ASP A 39 -11.09 -3.07 15.20
CA ASP A 39 -10.84 -3.53 16.56
C ASP A 39 -10.98 -5.05 16.63
N HIS A 40 -12.13 -5.56 16.24
CA HIS A 40 -12.44 -6.98 16.15
C HIS A 40 -13.30 -7.24 14.91
N GLY A 41 -13.24 -8.46 14.37
CA GLY A 41 -14.05 -8.84 13.21
C GLY A 41 -13.55 -8.26 11.89
N ASP A 42 -14.46 -7.73 11.09
CA ASP A 42 -14.20 -7.27 9.72
C ASP A 42 -13.57 -5.87 9.69
N PHE A 43 -12.83 -5.59 8.63
CA PHE A 43 -12.25 -4.26 8.41
C PHE A 43 -13.32 -3.26 7.98
N THR A 44 -13.23 -2.05 8.52
CA THR A 44 -14.09 -0.92 8.16
C THR A 44 -13.26 0.16 7.46
N PHE A 45 -13.83 0.74 6.40
CA PHE A 45 -13.23 1.86 5.70
C PHE A 45 -13.21 3.10 6.60
N ILE A 46 -12.05 3.75 6.70
CA ILE A 46 -11.87 4.95 7.51
C ILE A 46 -11.82 6.19 6.62
N ARG A 47 -10.94 6.18 5.62
CA ARG A 47 -10.71 7.30 4.70
C ARG A 47 -9.84 6.87 3.52
N SER A 48 -9.90 7.61 2.41
CA SER A 48 -8.91 7.51 1.33
C SER A 48 -8.08 8.79 1.14
N TYR A 49 -6.88 8.61 0.62
CA TYR A 49 -5.90 9.64 0.34
C TYR A 49 -5.47 9.60 -1.13
N PRO A 50 -5.26 10.74 -1.81
CA PRO A 50 -4.69 10.74 -3.14
C PRO A 50 -3.21 10.36 -3.10
N ILE A 51 -2.81 9.44 -3.96
CA ILE A 51 -1.41 9.16 -4.28
C ILE A 51 -0.99 10.22 -5.31
N ARG A 52 -0.11 11.13 -4.93
CA ARG A 52 0.37 12.20 -5.81
C ARG A 52 1.24 11.67 -6.92
N GLU A 53 2.12 10.73 -6.60
CA GLU A 53 3.02 10.10 -7.56
C GLU A 53 3.31 8.64 -7.19
N ALA A 54 3.28 7.78 -8.20
CA ALA A 54 3.63 6.37 -8.13
C ALA A 54 4.29 5.98 -9.46
N SER A 55 5.56 5.63 -9.41
CA SER A 55 6.36 5.38 -10.60
C SER A 55 5.99 4.05 -11.28
N GLY A 56 6.07 4.04 -12.61
CA GLY A 56 5.87 2.85 -13.45
C GLY A 56 4.42 2.65 -13.89
N GLY A 57 4.15 1.53 -14.55
CA GLY A 57 2.80 1.13 -14.98
C GLY A 57 2.32 -0.10 -14.23
N PRO A 58 1.28 -0.79 -14.72
CA PRO A 58 0.89 -2.11 -14.24
C PRO A 58 2.05 -3.11 -14.34
N GLY A 59 2.32 -3.83 -13.26
CA GLY A 59 3.39 -4.83 -13.19
C GLY A 59 4.20 -4.75 -11.90
N PRO A 60 4.69 -5.90 -11.40
CA PRO A 60 5.55 -5.94 -10.23
C PRO A 60 6.92 -5.32 -10.52
N LYS A 61 7.57 -4.82 -9.48
CA LYS A 61 8.98 -4.41 -9.52
C LYS A 61 9.87 -5.64 -9.65
N LEU A 62 10.71 -5.70 -10.68
CA LEU A 62 11.54 -6.87 -11.01
C LEU A 62 13.03 -6.62 -10.74
N ARG A 63 13.49 -5.37 -10.77
CA ARG A 63 14.89 -5.04 -10.52
C ARG A 63 15.10 -3.63 -10.00
N GLU A 64 16.28 -3.38 -9.45
CA GLU A 64 16.71 -2.03 -9.14
C GLU A 64 16.70 -1.14 -10.40
N GLY A 65 16.26 0.10 -10.27
CA GLY A 65 16.27 1.08 -11.37
C GLY A 65 15.19 0.90 -12.45
N ASP A 66 14.28 -0.09 -12.34
CA ASP A 66 13.15 -0.24 -13.27
C ASP A 66 12.06 0.83 -13.12
N LYS A 67 12.21 1.76 -12.16
CA LYS A 67 11.27 2.84 -11.85
C LYS A 67 9.84 2.35 -11.58
N GLN A 68 9.72 1.14 -11.03
CA GLN A 68 8.43 0.51 -10.74
C GLN A 68 8.17 0.56 -9.23
N VAL A 69 6.98 1.02 -8.82
CA VAL A 69 6.45 0.70 -7.48
C VAL A 69 6.02 -0.78 -7.49
N PRO A 70 6.46 -1.58 -6.50
CA PRO A 70 6.11 -3.00 -6.45
C PRO A 70 4.62 -3.22 -6.24
N GLU A 71 4.13 -4.38 -6.66
CA GLU A 71 2.74 -4.83 -6.48
C GLU A 71 2.78 -6.08 -5.61
N GLY A 72 1.87 -6.22 -4.65
CA GLY A 72 1.89 -7.31 -3.67
C GLY A 72 1.37 -6.91 -2.29
N ILE A 73 1.62 -7.79 -1.32
CA ILE A 73 1.20 -7.63 0.08
C ILE A 73 2.47 -7.45 0.92
N TYR A 74 2.55 -6.33 1.64
CA TYR A 74 3.72 -5.88 2.35
C TYR A 74 3.40 -5.50 3.79
N ARG A 75 4.43 -5.44 4.64
CA ARG A 75 4.38 -4.92 6.01
C ARG A 75 5.15 -3.62 6.13
N ILE A 76 4.77 -2.79 7.09
CA ILE A 76 5.61 -1.64 7.48
C ILE A 76 6.76 -2.16 8.36
N THR A 77 7.99 -1.78 8.04
CA THR A 77 9.19 -2.20 8.78
C THR A 77 9.83 -1.07 9.56
N HIS A 78 9.68 0.17 9.10
CA HIS A 78 10.36 1.31 9.71
C HIS A 78 9.60 2.61 9.49
N LEU A 79 9.60 3.46 10.52
CA LEU A 79 9.10 4.83 10.48
C LEU A 79 10.29 5.79 10.58
N ASN A 80 10.49 6.63 9.57
CA ASN A 80 11.56 7.62 9.54
C ASN A 80 11.00 9.05 9.70
N PRO A 81 11.16 9.68 10.89
CA PRO A 81 10.74 11.05 11.13
C PRO A 81 11.69 12.11 10.53
N ASN A 82 12.91 11.74 10.15
CA ASN A 82 13.94 12.63 9.60
C ASN A 82 14.06 12.48 8.08
N SER A 83 12.96 12.17 7.41
CA SER A 83 12.94 11.95 5.97
C SER A 83 13.18 13.25 5.22
N GLN A 84 14.00 13.20 4.15
CA GLN A 84 14.11 14.32 3.22
C GLN A 84 12.79 14.59 2.46
N PHE A 85 11.81 13.69 2.55
CA PHE A 85 10.47 13.81 1.98
C PHE A 85 9.39 14.08 3.05
N HIS A 86 9.73 14.87 4.08
CA HIS A 86 8.88 15.18 5.26
C HIS A 86 8.82 14.03 6.27
N LEU A 87 8.11 12.95 5.95
CA LEU A 87 8.05 11.71 6.72
C LEU A 87 8.06 10.53 5.75
N SER A 88 8.51 9.35 6.21
CA SER A 88 8.41 8.15 5.37
C SER A 88 8.22 6.87 6.19
N MET A 89 7.45 5.93 5.64
CA MET A 89 7.21 4.59 6.18
C MET A 89 7.77 3.57 5.19
N ARG A 90 8.72 2.74 5.62
CA ARG A 90 9.36 1.72 4.78
C ARG A 90 8.50 0.47 4.73
N ILE A 91 8.29 -0.10 3.55
CA ILE A 91 7.69 -1.43 3.39
C ILE A 91 8.75 -2.53 3.33
N ASP A 92 8.38 -3.79 3.56
CA ASP A 92 9.29 -4.95 3.53
C ASP A 92 9.65 -5.45 2.12
N TYR A 93 9.57 -4.62 1.08
CA TYR A 93 10.06 -4.98 -0.25
C TYR A 93 11.60 -4.95 -0.32
N PRO A 94 12.26 -5.96 -0.92
CA PRO A 94 11.68 -7.22 -1.38
C PRO A 94 11.38 -8.16 -0.21
N ASN A 95 10.17 -8.71 -0.16
CA ASN A 95 9.77 -9.66 0.88
C ASN A 95 10.07 -11.11 0.46
N SER A 96 9.66 -12.09 1.27
CA SER A 96 9.89 -13.51 0.97
C SER A 96 9.30 -13.97 -0.37
N TYR A 97 8.15 -13.41 -0.79
CA TYR A 97 7.54 -13.71 -2.07
C TYR A 97 8.40 -13.16 -3.22
N ASP A 98 8.82 -11.90 -3.14
CA ASP A 98 9.67 -11.25 -4.15
C ASP A 98 10.99 -11.99 -4.33
N LEU A 99 11.65 -12.32 -3.23
CA LEU A 99 12.92 -13.05 -3.20
C LEU A 99 12.79 -14.44 -3.81
N MET A 100 11.72 -15.18 -3.46
CA MET A 100 11.45 -16.50 -4.03
C MET A 100 11.24 -16.40 -5.55
N ARG A 101 10.44 -15.45 -6.05
CA ARG A 101 10.21 -15.27 -7.49
C ARG A 101 11.48 -14.89 -8.22
N ALA A 102 12.26 -13.98 -7.65
CA ALA A 102 13.54 -13.59 -8.22
C ALA A 102 14.52 -14.76 -8.32
N ALA A 103 14.64 -15.57 -7.26
CA ALA A 103 15.49 -16.75 -7.29
C ALA A 103 15.06 -17.76 -8.38
N LYS A 104 13.75 -17.99 -8.54
CA LYS A 104 13.22 -18.87 -9.61
C LYS A 104 13.52 -18.35 -11.03
N GLU A 105 13.69 -17.04 -11.19
CA GLU A 105 14.01 -16.39 -12.46
C GLU A 105 15.50 -16.09 -12.63
N GLY A 106 16.35 -16.44 -11.67
CA GLY A 106 17.78 -16.10 -11.69
C GLY A 106 18.07 -14.61 -11.52
N ARG A 107 17.11 -13.82 -11.00
CA ARG A 107 17.29 -12.40 -10.68
C ARG A 107 17.91 -12.26 -9.28
N SER A 108 18.95 -11.45 -9.17
CA SER A 108 19.65 -11.19 -7.90
C SER A 108 19.60 -9.74 -7.43
N ASN A 109 19.30 -8.77 -8.32
CA ASN A 109 19.22 -7.36 -7.96
C ASN A 109 17.79 -6.81 -8.08
N LEU A 110 16.98 -6.97 -7.03
CA LEU A 110 15.61 -6.42 -6.95
C LEU A 110 15.59 -4.94 -6.54
N GLY A 111 16.70 -4.44 -5.99
CA GLY A 111 16.73 -3.19 -5.23
C GLY A 111 16.07 -3.34 -3.86
N GLY A 112 15.53 -2.25 -3.34
CA GLY A 112 14.87 -2.19 -2.04
C GLY A 112 14.32 -0.79 -1.78
N ASP A 113 14.25 -0.42 -0.50
CA ASP A 113 14.02 0.97 -0.07
C ASP A 113 12.76 1.60 -0.69
N ILE A 114 11.66 0.86 -0.62
CA ILE A 114 10.34 1.32 -1.02
C ILE A 114 9.63 1.94 0.18
N PHE A 115 9.13 3.16 0.01
CA PHE A 115 8.50 3.94 1.07
C PHE A 115 7.12 4.48 0.66
N ILE A 116 6.28 4.73 1.66
CA ILE A 116 5.16 5.66 1.59
C ILE A 116 5.63 6.96 2.24
N HIS A 117 5.62 8.08 1.53
CA HIS A 117 6.22 9.33 2.01
C HIS A 117 5.43 10.60 1.63
N GLY A 118 5.83 11.73 2.21
CA GLY A 118 5.26 13.05 1.93
C GLY A 118 5.67 13.61 0.58
N LYS A 119 5.51 14.92 0.36
CA LYS A 119 5.79 15.60 -0.92
C LYS A 119 5.07 14.95 -2.11
N ALA A 120 5.49 15.30 -3.34
CA ALA A 120 4.78 14.93 -4.57
C ALA A 120 5.68 14.32 -5.66
N ALA A 121 6.96 14.09 -5.39
CA ALA A 121 7.90 13.53 -6.37
C ALA A 121 8.38 12.14 -5.92
N SER A 122 8.42 11.16 -6.85
CA SER A 122 8.85 9.79 -6.57
C SER A 122 9.51 9.15 -7.80
N THR A 123 10.49 8.27 -7.57
CA THR A 123 11.15 7.42 -8.60
C THR A 123 11.12 5.92 -8.22
N GLY A 124 10.09 5.50 -7.46
CA GLY A 124 9.89 4.10 -7.06
C GLY A 124 9.12 3.91 -5.75
N CYS A 125 8.64 4.98 -5.13
CA CYS A 125 7.88 5.01 -3.87
C CYS A 125 6.43 5.49 -4.09
N LEU A 126 5.60 5.42 -3.04
CA LEU A 126 4.27 6.03 -3.01
C LEU A 126 4.35 7.42 -2.35
N ALA A 127 4.19 8.49 -3.12
CA ALA A 127 4.13 9.86 -2.59
C ALA A 127 2.67 10.24 -2.31
N VAL A 128 2.31 10.50 -1.06
CA VAL A 128 0.92 10.81 -0.64
C VAL A 128 0.72 12.27 -0.21
N GLY A 129 1.81 13.05 -0.14
CA GLY A 129 1.80 14.42 0.36
C GLY A 129 1.85 14.53 1.88
N ASP A 130 2.24 15.71 2.36
CA ASP A 130 2.66 15.93 3.75
C ASP A 130 1.53 15.69 4.75
N ILE A 131 0.33 16.19 4.46
CA ILE A 131 -0.84 16.02 5.34
C ILE A 131 -1.20 14.54 5.50
N ALA A 132 -1.19 13.79 4.40
CA ALA A 132 -1.52 12.37 4.41
C ALA A 132 -0.45 11.60 5.19
N VAL A 133 0.83 11.76 4.85
CA VAL A 133 1.89 11.01 5.54
C VAL A 133 1.96 11.33 7.04
N GLU A 134 1.66 12.56 7.47
CA GLU A 134 1.55 12.89 8.91
C GLU A 134 0.47 12.06 9.62
N GLU A 135 -0.70 11.91 9.00
CA GLU A 135 -1.80 11.12 9.56
C GLU A 135 -1.44 9.64 9.61
N LEU A 136 -0.91 9.09 8.51
CA LEU A 136 -0.53 7.69 8.41
C LEU A 136 0.62 7.34 9.37
N PHE A 137 1.64 8.20 9.44
CA PHE A 137 2.80 8.00 10.30
C PHE A 137 2.41 7.97 11.78
N VAL A 138 1.59 8.93 12.23
CA VAL A 138 1.12 8.96 13.62
C VAL A 138 0.24 7.75 13.93
N LEU A 139 -0.62 7.34 12.99
CA LEU A 139 -1.46 6.16 13.15
C LEU A 139 -0.62 4.88 13.28
N VAL A 140 0.30 4.62 12.35
CA VAL A 140 1.19 3.44 12.40
C VAL A 140 2.02 3.45 13.68
N ASN A 141 2.53 4.60 14.12
CA ASN A 141 3.30 4.71 15.35
C ASN A 141 2.48 4.33 16.60
N LYS A 142 1.17 4.59 16.61
CA LYS A 142 0.29 4.23 17.74
C LYS A 142 -0.19 2.78 17.69
N VAL A 143 -0.51 2.27 16.50
CA VAL A 143 -1.02 0.91 16.28
C VAL A 143 0.10 -0.12 16.41
N GLY A 144 1.32 0.26 16.04
CA GLY A 144 2.48 -0.63 15.90
C GLY A 144 2.67 -1.06 14.44
N PRO A 145 3.88 -0.96 13.87
CA PRO A 145 4.15 -1.34 12.48
C PRO A 145 3.85 -2.83 12.20
N GLU A 146 3.95 -3.69 13.21
CA GLU A 146 3.64 -5.12 13.11
C GLU A 146 2.14 -5.41 12.91
N ARG A 147 1.28 -4.43 13.17
CA ARG A 147 -0.18 -4.49 12.97
C ARG A 147 -0.65 -3.62 11.81
N ALA A 148 0.29 -3.19 10.95
CA ALA A 148 0.04 -2.42 9.75
C ALA A 148 0.55 -3.15 8.51
N SER A 149 -0.32 -3.35 7.52
CA SER A 149 0.06 -3.88 6.21
C SER A 149 -0.32 -2.96 5.06
N VAL A 150 0.35 -3.15 3.93
CA VAL A 150 0.12 -2.40 2.69
C VAL A 150 -0.13 -3.42 1.57
N VAL A 151 -1.22 -3.26 0.85
CA VAL A 151 -1.50 -4.03 -0.37
C VAL A 151 -1.41 -3.07 -1.54
N ILE A 152 -0.58 -3.36 -2.53
CA ILE A 152 -0.38 -2.51 -3.71
C ILE A 152 -0.83 -3.27 -4.95
N ALA A 153 -1.79 -2.70 -5.68
CA ALA A 153 -2.35 -3.26 -6.91
C ALA A 153 -2.19 -2.29 -8.09
N PRO A 154 -2.24 -2.79 -9.35
CA PRO A 154 -2.33 -1.94 -10.53
C PRO A 154 -3.56 -1.01 -10.47
N HIS A 155 -4.75 -1.61 -10.36
CA HIS A 155 -6.05 -0.96 -10.23
C HIS A 155 -6.89 -1.71 -9.19
N ASP A 156 -8.08 -1.21 -8.86
CA ASP A 156 -8.96 -1.85 -7.87
C ASP A 156 -9.54 -3.19 -8.40
N PRO A 157 -9.08 -4.36 -7.92
CA PRO A 157 -9.58 -5.67 -8.36
C PRO A 157 -11.06 -5.91 -8.04
N ARG A 158 -11.63 -5.13 -7.10
CA ARG A 158 -13.06 -5.21 -6.78
C ARG A 158 -13.88 -4.65 -7.95
N ARG A 159 -13.35 -3.65 -8.67
CA ARG A 159 -14.01 -2.99 -9.82
C ARG A 159 -13.77 -3.75 -11.12
N GLN A 160 -12.55 -4.18 -11.35
CA GLN A 160 -12.15 -4.87 -12.57
C GLN A 160 -11.11 -5.95 -12.24
N PRO A 161 -11.24 -7.19 -12.74
CA PRO A 161 -10.23 -8.23 -12.54
C PRO A 161 -8.82 -7.83 -12.99
N LEU A 162 -7.79 -8.38 -12.35
CA LEU A 162 -6.37 -8.14 -12.67
C LEU A 162 -5.81 -9.08 -13.75
N ASP A 163 -6.65 -9.65 -14.61
CA ASP A 163 -6.26 -10.60 -15.66
C ASP A 163 -5.76 -9.96 -16.96
N GLY A 164 -6.07 -8.67 -17.18
CA GLY A 164 -5.72 -7.93 -18.39
C GLY A 164 -4.22 -7.71 -18.64
N PHE A 165 -3.37 -7.89 -17.63
CA PHE A 165 -1.92 -7.61 -17.73
C PHE A 165 -1.08 -8.84 -18.11
N ALA A 166 -1.68 -10.03 -18.14
CA ALA A 166 -0.95 -11.31 -18.22
C ALA A 166 -0.06 -11.49 -19.47
N ASN A 167 -0.35 -10.78 -20.56
CA ASN A 167 0.35 -10.99 -21.84
C ASN A 167 1.79 -10.44 -21.86
N ASN A 168 2.12 -9.44 -21.03
CA ASN A 168 3.42 -8.78 -21.02
C ASN A 168 4.18 -8.93 -19.68
N LEU A 169 3.63 -9.74 -18.78
CA LEU A 169 4.19 -9.94 -17.44
C LEU A 169 4.75 -11.35 -17.28
N PRO A 170 5.65 -11.56 -16.29
CA PRO A 170 6.09 -12.90 -15.96
C PRO A 170 4.90 -13.83 -15.71
N ARG A 171 4.99 -15.11 -16.09
CA ARG A 171 3.88 -16.07 -15.94
C ARG A 171 3.37 -16.18 -14.50
N TRP A 172 4.25 -15.97 -13.52
CA TRP A 172 3.89 -16.00 -12.10
C TRP A 172 3.06 -14.79 -11.65
N ALA A 173 2.99 -13.71 -12.44
CA ALA A 173 2.18 -12.54 -12.11
C ALA A 173 0.68 -12.89 -12.00
N VAL A 174 0.22 -13.93 -12.70
CA VAL A 174 -1.15 -14.45 -12.54
C VAL A 174 -1.41 -14.93 -11.10
N GLU A 175 -0.42 -15.60 -10.49
CA GLU A 175 -0.52 -16.04 -9.09
C GLU A 175 -0.50 -14.84 -8.14
N LEU A 176 0.41 -13.87 -8.37
CA LEU A 176 0.48 -12.61 -7.61
C LEU A 176 -0.87 -11.88 -7.63
N TYR A 177 -1.47 -11.74 -8.81
CA TYR A 177 -2.74 -11.03 -8.97
C TYR A 177 -3.91 -11.80 -8.38
N GLY A 178 -3.89 -13.14 -8.42
CA GLY A 178 -4.83 -13.95 -7.65
C GLY A 178 -4.73 -13.71 -6.14
N ASP A 179 -3.51 -13.59 -5.61
CA ASP A 179 -3.27 -13.28 -4.18
C ASP A 179 -3.76 -11.87 -3.83
N ILE A 180 -3.42 -10.86 -4.63
CA ILE A 180 -3.86 -9.47 -4.42
C ILE A 180 -5.39 -9.36 -4.50
N SER A 181 -6.04 -9.98 -5.50
CA SER A 181 -7.50 -9.96 -5.62
C SER A 181 -8.18 -10.61 -4.41
N ARG A 182 -7.65 -11.73 -3.90
CA ARG A 182 -8.16 -12.36 -2.66
C ARG A 182 -7.98 -11.48 -1.44
N GLU A 183 -6.87 -10.75 -1.36
CA GLU A 183 -6.63 -9.82 -0.26
C GLU A 183 -7.63 -8.66 -0.33
N PHE A 184 -7.78 -8.00 -1.48
CA PHE A 184 -8.74 -6.91 -1.67
C PHE A 184 -10.19 -7.33 -1.41
N ALA A 185 -10.56 -8.59 -1.68
CA ALA A 185 -11.91 -9.09 -1.44
C ALA A 185 -12.34 -9.06 0.05
N LYS A 186 -11.38 -8.94 0.98
CA LYS A 186 -11.66 -8.77 2.42
C LYS A 186 -12.18 -7.36 2.78
N TYR A 187 -12.09 -6.41 1.85
CA TYR A 187 -12.42 -5.01 2.06
C TYR A 187 -13.52 -4.57 1.07
N PRO A 188 -14.80 -4.74 1.43
CA PRO A 188 -15.93 -4.57 0.50
C PRO A 188 -15.97 -3.17 -0.14
N LYS A 189 -16.60 -3.07 -1.33
CA LYS A 189 -16.77 -1.78 -2.03
C LYS A 189 -17.56 -0.79 -1.18
N ARG A 190 -17.25 0.50 -1.33
CA ARG A 190 -18.04 1.59 -0.75
C ARG A 190 -19.37 1.70 -1.51
N ASP A 191 -20.46 2.01 -0.80
CA ASP A 191 -21.77 2.25 -1.42
C ASP A 191 -21.74 3.43 -2.43
N SER A 192 -20.77 4.35 -2.29
CA SER A 192 -20.55 5.47 -3.21
C SER A 192 -19.83 5.12 -4.52
N ASP A 193 -19.39 3.87 -4.68
CA ASP A 193 -18.69 3.37 -5.86
C ASP A 193 -19.61 2.52 -6.78
N ILE A 194 -20.94 2.58 -6.55
CA ILE A 194 -22.01 1.91 -7.32
C ILE A 194 -22.86 2.95 -8.05
#